data_AF-A0A093CH96-F1
#
_entry.id   AF-A0A093CH96-F1
#
_cell.length_a   1.000
_cell.length_b   1.000
_cell.length_c   1.000
_cell.angle_alpha   90.00
_cell.angle_beta   90.00
_cell.angle_gamma   90.00
#
_symmetry.space_group_name_H-M   'P 1'
#
loop_
_entity.id
_entity.type
_entity.pdbx_description
1 polymer ?
#
loop_
_entity_poly.entity_id
_entity_poly.type
_entity_poly.pdbx_seq_one_letter_code
_entity_poly.pdbx_strand_id
1 'polypeptide(L)'
;METQKLQKNQCDMKTDLNLLLECLKYQMDCPVSQKEALITIYSICQQNSEASEYFREIGGLMFINDLAKSSVHCIVKEAALFTLGIIIESNVYCQETLCTSALFEDLILFLINKDSGVNLKRMSVYVILVLVSNNKSGQTYVRDTGCIGLLLQLFRTTLSTSEMNLSDENTNQCYQLWSSVCSTLCACVNNPQNEDNQNICCSVFPYAKEWLESCIEPEIVRPICSFVGLTVANNSYVQKYFVSVGGLDILAKVLIKLTHDSCMSQSSTKLAVVVTKTLDACIANDSAMGVVLTKYHTVSELLKLLSNDTLDTGEKISIILTIGHCTEVCAEQLFLKITDNSLNVNNAEELEAQVRERSLQDYWKKAEEILHRINLIEKEHDE
;
A
#
# COMPACT_ATOMS: atom_id res chain seq x y z
N MET A 1 25.92 21.54 -32.73
CA MET A 1 26.05 22.42 -31.55
C MET A 1 25.38 21.81 -30.33
N GLU A 2 24.14 21.29 -30.45
CA GLU A 2 23.45 20.58 -29.35
C GLU A 2 24.14 19.28 -28.92
N THR A 3 24.61 18.46 -29.87
CA THR A 3 25.33 17.20 -29.55
C THR A 3 26.65 17.42 -28.80
N GLN A 4 27.37 18.49 -29.12
CA GLN A 4 28.62 18.86 -28.43
C GLN A 4 28.34 19.41 -27.02
N LYS A 5 27.23 20.12 -26.83
CA LYS A 5 26.79 20.60 -25.51
C LYS A 5 26.36 19.43 -24.62
N LEU A 6 25.64 18.44 -25.19
CA LEU A 6 25.23 17.22 -24.49
C LEU A 6 26.45 16.39 -24.05
N GLN A 7 27.41 16.17 -24.96
CA GLN A 7 28.65 15.45 -24.66
C GLN A 7 29.50 16.15 -23.60
N LYS A 8 29.58 17.49 -23.64
CA LYS A 8 30.28 18.27 -22.62
C LYS A 8 29.62 18.15 -21.26
N ASN A 9 28.29 18.29 -21.18
CA ASN A 9 27.55 18.14 -19.93
C ASN A 9 27.70 16.73 -19.33
N GLN A 10 27.74 15.67 -20.15
CA GLN A 10 28.03 14.31 -19.69
C GLN A 10 29.46 14.16 -19.16
N CYS A 11 30.45 14.76 -19.82
CA CYS A 11 31.85 14.75 -19.37
C CYS A 11 32.04 15.46 -18.03
N ASP A 12 31.38 16.61 -17.86
CA ASP A 12 31.42 17.40 -16.64
C ASP A 12 30.77 16.61 -15.47
N MET A 13 29.58 16.02 -15.68
CA MET A 13 28.90 15.17 -14.70
C MET A 13 29.75 13.98 -14.23
N LYS A 14 30.41 13.27 -15.16
CA LYS A 14 31.28 12.14 -14.80
C LYS A 14 32.46 12.59 -13.96
N THR A 15 33.04 13.74 -14.29
CA THR A 15 34.15 14.32 -13.52
C THR A 15 33.70 14.68 -12.10
N ASP A 16 32.54 15.31 -11.95
CA ASP A 16 31.97 15.67 -10.65
C ASP A 16 31.72 14.43 -9.78
N LEU A 17 31.14 13.36 -10.35
CA LEU A 17 30.92 12.12 -9.60
C LEU A 17 32.22 11.45 -9.12
N ASN A 18 33.28 11.48 -9.93
CA ASN A 18 34.60 10.98 -9.50
C ASN A 18 35.15 11.82 -8.34
N LEU A 19 35.09 13.14 -8.45
CA LEU A 19 35.58 14.04 -7.40
C LEU A 19 34.80 13.87 -6.10
N LEU A 20 33.47 13.71 -6.18
CA LEU A 20 32.63 13.46 -5.02
C LEU A 20 32.93 12.10 -4.38
N LEU A 21 33.16 11.05 -5.18
CA LEU A 21 33.55 9.75 -4.67
C LEU A 21 34.93 9.79 -3.97
N GLU A 22 35.92 10.48 -4.55
CA GLU A 22 37.21 10.69 -3.90
C GLU A 22 37.07 11.55 -2.64
N CYS A 23 36.20 12.55 -2.64
CA CYS A 23 35.88 13.35 -1.46
C CYS A 23 35.41 12.46 -0.30
N LEU A 24 34.49 11.52 -0.56
CA LEU A 24 34.04 10.58 0.46
C LEU A 24 35.17 9.68 0.99
N LYS A 25 36.10 9.26 0.13
CA LYS A 25 37.24 8.39 0.48
C LYS A 25 38.29 9.11 1.34
N TYR A 26 38.58 10.37 1.07
CA TYR A 26 39.65 11.10 1.76
C TYR A 26 39.17 11.92 2.96
N GLN A 27 37.88 12.21 3.07
CA GLN A 27 37.32 13.00 4.18
C GLN A 27 36.65 12.14 5.26
N MET A 28 37.24 10.98 5.58
CA MET A 28 36.69 10.04 6.57
C MET A 28 36.56 10.63 7.99
N ASP A 29 37.36 11.65 8.32
CA ASP A 29 37.34 12.33 9.61
C ASP A 29 36.37 13.53 9.65
N CYS A 30 35.67 13.84 8.54
CA CYS A 30 34.74 14.97 8.45
C CYS A 30 33.31 14.52 8.08
N PRO A 31 32.49 14.11 9.06
CA PRO A 31 31.15 13.57 8.79
C PRO A 31 30.19 14.58 8.13
N VAL A 32 30.39 15.88 8.36
CA VAL A 32 29.58 16.93 7.73
C VAL A 32 29.87 17.00 6.23
N SER A 33 31.15 17.03 5.85
CA SER A 33 31.52 17.08 4.44
C SER A 33 31.19 15.77 3.71
N GLN A 34 31.28 14.61 4.38
CA GLN A 34 30.78 13.35 3.84
C GLN A 34 29.27 13.42 3.54
N LYS A 35 28.48 13.97 4.47
CA LYS A 35 27.05 14.18 4.26
C LYS A 35 26.78 15.08 3.05
N GLU A 36 27.49 16.20 2.93
CA GLU A 36 27.32 17.13 1.81
C GLU A 36 27.68 16.48 0.46
N ALA A 37 28.76 15.70 0.42
CA ALA A 37 29.15 14.94 -0.76
C ALA A 37 28.08 13.90 -1.15
N LEU A 38 27.54 13.15 -0.18
CA LEU A 38 26.42 12.21 -0.40
C LEU A 38 25.18 12.93 -0.93
N ILE A 39 24.83 14.10 -0.36
CA ILE A 39 23.71 14.92 -0.82
C ILE A 39 23.87 15.34 -2.28
N THR A 40 25.09 15.74 -2.64
CA THR A 40 25.42 16.18 -3.99
C THR A 40 25.36 15.01 -4.98
N ILE A 41 25.88 13.84 -4.60
CA ILE A 41 25.82 12.62 -5.42
C ILE A 41 24.38 12.23 -5.73
N TYR A 42 23.49 12.13 -4.73
CA TYR A 42 22.11 11.74 -5.01
C TYR A 42 21.40 12.78 -5.86
N SER A 43 21.69 14.07 -5.67
CA SER A 43 21.05 15.15 -6.44
C SER A 43 21.40 15.05 -7.94
N ILE A 44 22.66 14.70 -8.26
CA ILE A 44 23.09 14.43 -9.64
C ILE A 44 22.39 13.19 -10.20
N CYS A 45 22.38 12.09 -9.43
CA CYS A 45 21.81 10.82 -9.86
C CYS A 45 20.28 10.86 -10.04
N GLN A 46 19.57 11.61 -9.20
CA GLN A 46 18.12 11.79 -9.29
C GLN A 46 17.70 12.50 -10.58
N GLN A 47 18.53 13.42 -11.07
CA GLN A 47 18.24 14.21 -12.27
C GLN A 47 18.66 13.51 -13.57
N ASN A 48 19.52 12.49 -13.49
CA ASN A 48 20.09 11.83 -14.66
C ASN A 48 20.35 10.34 -14.41
N SER A 49 19.58 9.48 -15.07
CA SER A 49 19.73 8.02 -14.95
C SER A 49 21.07 7.49 -15.46
N GLU A 50 21.72 8.15 -16.42
CA GLU A 50 23.07 7.82 -16.88
C GLU A 50 24.12 8.09 -15.80
N ALA A 51 23.85 9.06 -14.91
CA ALA A 51 24.73 9.35 -13.79
C ALA A 51 24.70 8.23 -12.75
N SER A 52 23.52 7.68 -12.45
CA SER A 52 23.36 6.49 -11.59
C SER A 52 24.12 5.28 -12.16
N GLU A 53 23.99 5.05 -13.47
CA GLU A 53 24.71 3.97 -14.15
C GLU A 53 26.22 4.16 -14.11
N TYR A 54 26.72 5.36 -14.42
CA TYR A 54 28.14 5.64 -14.34
C TYR A 54 28.66 5.52 -12.89
N PHE A 55 27.91 6.00 -11.91
CA PHE A 55 28.27 5.90 -10.50
C PHE A 55 28.37 4.44 -10.03
N ARG A 56 27.51 3.56 -10.56
CA ARG A 56 27.61 2.10 -10.41
C ARG A 56 28.90 1.56 -11.04
N GLU A 57 29.21 1.93 -12.27
CA GLU A 57 30.40 1.46 -13.00
C GLU A 57 31.72 1.77 -12.29
N ILE A 58 31.82 2.95 -11.66
CA ILE A 58 33.02 3.35 -10.91
C ILE A 58 33.09 2.76 -9.48
N GLY A 59 32.16 1.87 -9.12
CA GLY A 59 32.11 1.23 -7.80
C GLY A 59 31.55 2.11 -6.69
N GLY A 60 30.91 3.23 -7.03
CA GLY A 60 30.38 4.19 -6.07
C GLY A 60 29.29 3.61 -5.16
N LEU A 61 28.42 2.75 -5.71
CA LEU A 61 27.36 2.09 -4.93
C LEU A 61 27.91 1.24 -3.79
N MET A 62 28.90 0.39 -4.10
CA MET A 62 29.53 -0.49 -3.11
C MET A 62 30.23 0.32 -2.03
N PHE A 63 30.92 1.40 -2.43
CA PHE A 63 31.56 2.29 -1.47
C PHE A 63 30.55 2.96 -0.52
N ILE A 64 29.44 3.50 -1.03
CA ILE A 64 28.42 4.11 -0.15
C ILE A 64 27.77 3.06 0.76
N ASN A 65 27.56 1.83 0.27
CA ASN A 65 27.06 0.74 1.10
C ASN A 65 28.01 0.41 2.25
N ASP A 66 29.30 0.25 1.95
CA ASP A 66 30.34 0.01 2.96
C ASP A 66 30.46 1.18 3.95
N LEU A 67 30.26 2.42 3.48
CA LEU A 67 30.24 3.61 4.32
C LEU A 67 29.03 3.61 5.27
N ALA A 68 27.84 3.25 4.80
CA ALA A 68 26.64 3.12 5.63
C ALA A 68 26.83 2.08 6.75
N LYS A 69 27.50 0.98 6.42
CA LYS A 69 27.83 -0.11 7.35
C LYS A 69 28.87 0.30 8.39
N SER A 70 30.00 0.83 7.93
CA SER A 70 31.23 0.98 8.72
C SER A 70 31.37 2.30 9.47
N SER A 71 30.66 3.36 9.06
CA SER A 71 30.78 4.67 9.70
C SER A 71 30.38 4.62 11.17
N VAL A 72 31.10 5.34 12.03
CA VAL A 72 30.71 5.54 13.44
C VAL A 72 29.68 6.66 13.61
N HIS A 73 29.52 7.51 12.60
CA HIS A 73 28.69 8.71 12.66
C HIS A 73 27.29 8.45 12.09
N CYS A 74 26.25 8.53 12.94
CA CYS A 74 24.86 8.29 12.53
C CYS A 74 24.43 9.17 11.34
N ILE A 75 24.85 10.42 11.33
CA ILE A 75 24.54 11.38 10.25
C ILE A 75 25.05 10.91 8.87
N VAL A 76 26.19 10.20 8.84
CA VAL A 76 26.76 9.65 7.62
C VAL A 76 26.03 8.38 7.21
N LYS A 77 25.69 7.50 8.17
CA LYS A 77 24.86 6.31 7.89
C LYS A 77 23.52 6.68 7.26
N GLU A 78 22.83 7.65 7.86
CA GLU A 78 21.54 8.12 7.38
C GLU A 78 21.63 8.70 5.97
N ALA A 79 22.62 9.58 5.73
CA ALA A 79 22.84 10.17 4.41
C ALA A 79 23.24 9.12 3.36
N ALA A 80 24.04 8.12 3.74
CA ALA A 80 24.47 7.05 2.85
C ALA A 80 23.29 6.16 2.44
N LEU A 81 22.48 5.71 3.40
CA LEU A 81 21.27 4.93 3.13
C LEU A 81 20.27 5.72 2.29
N PHE A 82 20.06 6.99 2.58
CA PHE A 82 19.18 7.84 1.77
C PHE A 82 19.69 7.97 0.33
N THR A 83 20.99 8.20 0.16
CA THR A 83 21.63 8.29 -1.17
C THR A 83 21.49 6.99 -1.95
N LEU A 84 21.73 5.84 -1.31
CA LEU A 84 21.51 4.53 -1.93
C LEU A 84 20.06 4.35 -2.34
N GLY A 85 19.11 4.69 -1.47
CA GLY A 85 17.68 4.57 -1.74
C GLY A 85 17.27 5.30 -3.02
N ILE A 86 17.70 6.56 -3.17
CA ILE A 86 17.42 7.39 -4.37
C ILE A 86 18.05 6.81 -5.64
N ILE A 87 19.31 6.36 -5.56
CA ILE A 87 20.00 5.81 -6.73
C ILE A 87 19.37 4.48 -7.17
N ILE A 88 18.98 3.63 -6.21
CA ILE A 88 18.28 2.37 -6.45
C ILE A 88 16.90 2.62 -7.07
N GLU A 89 16.11 3.53 -6.50
CA GLU A 89 14.76 3.85 -6.96
C GLU A 89 14.73 4.35 -8.41
N SER A 90 15.76 5.10 -8.82
CA SER A 90 15.84 5.70 -10.15
C SER A 90 16.44 4.78 -11.22
N ASN A 91 17.07 3.66 -10.86
CA ASN A 91 17.80 2.82 -11.82
C ASN A 91 17.78 1.33 -11.46
N VAL A 92 17.13 0.52 -12.31
CA VAL A 92 16.94 -0.94 -12.11
C VAL A 92 18.27 -1.69 -12.00
N TYR A 93 19.28 -1.35 -12.78
CA TYR A 93 20.58 -2.02 -12.69
C TYR A 93 21.31 -1.72 -11.37
N CYS A 94 21.11 -0.52 -10.80
CA CYS A 94 21.61 -0.18 -9.47
C CYS A 94 20.87 -0.98 -8.39
N GLN A 95 19.55 -1.13 -8.53
CA GLN A 95 18.73 -2.01 -7.69
C GLN A 95 19.24 -3.44 -7.73
N GLU A 96 19.43 -4.01 -8.92
CA GLU A 96 19.92 -5.38 -9.11
C GLU A 96 21.31 -5.58 -8.49
N THR A 97 22.20 -4.60 -8.64
CA THR A 97 23.57 -4.68 -8.07
C THR A 97 23.57 -4.78 -6.55
N LEU A 98 22.67 -4.03 -5.88
CA LEU A 98 22.63 -3.97 -4.42
C LEU A 98 21.65 -4.97 -3.79
N CYS A 99 20.75 -5.56 -4.57
CA CYS A 99 19.77 -6.54 -4.12
C CYS A 99 20.43 -7.88 -3.77
N THR A 100 21.03 -7.93 -2.58
CA THR A 100 21.81 -9.07 -2.07
C THR A 100 21.40 -9.41 -0.64
N SER A 101 21.48 -10.69 -0.26
CA SER A 101 21.21 -11.13 1.13
C SER A 101 22.00 -10.33 2.17
N ALA A 102 23.28 -10.07 1.88
CA ALA A 102 24.17 -9.33 2.78
C ALA A 102 23.67 -7.91 3.09
N LEU A 103 23.13 -7.19 2.09
CA LEU A 103 22.56 -5.88 2.33
C LEU A 103 21.31 -5.95 3.21
N PHE A 104 20.42 -6.92 2.99
CA PHE A 104 19.26 -7.12 3.86
C PHE A 104 19.69 -7.44 5.30
N GLU A 105 20.70 -8.28 5.50
CA GLU A 105 21.26 -8.59 6.83
C GLU A 105 21.83 -7.33 7.51
N ASP A 106 22.57 -6.49 6.78
CA ASP A 106 23.09 -5.22 7.31
C ASP A 106 21.95 -4.25 7.70
N LEU A 107 20.88 -4.16 6.89
CA LEU A 107 19.70 -3.34 7.20
C LEU A 107 18.93 -3.87 8.41
N ILE A 108 18.82 -5.20 8.55
CA ILE A 108 18.23 -5.86 9.72
C ILE A 108 18.95 -5.42 11.00
N LEU A 109 20.29 -5.37 10.99
CA LEU A 109 21.07 -4.94 12.15
C LEU A 109 20.71 -3.51 12.60
N PHE A 110 20.47 -2.59 11.65
CA PHE A 110 20.03 -1.24 11.97
C PHE A 110 18.62 -1.20 12.58
N LEU A 111 17.71 -2.08 12.13
CA LEU A 111 16.33 -2.14 12.61
C LEU A 111 16.23 -2.75 14.02
N ILE A 112 16.96 -3.83 14.29
CA ILE A 112 16.94 -4.53 15.59
C ILE A 112 17.66 -3.73 16.67
N ASN A 113 18.71 -2.99 16.31
CA ASN A 113 19.48 -2.23 17.29
C ASN A 113 18.59 -1.18 17.98
N LYS A 114 18.54 -1.26 19.32
CA LYS A 114 17.74 -0.37 20.16
C LYS A 114 18.30 1.05 20.21
N ASP A 115 19.61 1.20 20.03
CA ASP A 115 20.30 2.48 20.04
C ASP A 115 20.18 3.21 18.69
N SER A 116 19.70 2.54 17.65
CA SER A 116 19.42 3.17 16.35
C SER A 116 18.26 4.17 16.49
N GLY A 117 18.54 5.43 16.15
CA GLY A 117 17.52 6.48 16.08
C GLY A 117 16.43 6.18 15.04
N VAL A 118 15.26 6.81 15.22
CA VAL A 118 14.08 6.61 14.35
C VAL A 118 14.39 6.95 12.89
N ASN A 119 15.18 8.00 12.64
CA ASN A 119 15.56 8.38 11.28
C ASN A 119 16.42 7.31 10.59
N LEU A 120 17.42 6.75 11.28
CA LEU A 120 18.23 5.66 10.74
C LEU A 120 17.39 4.43 10.38
N LYS A 121 16.43 4.07 11.25
CA LYS A 121 15.46 2.99 10.96
C LYS A 121 14.62 3.31 9.74
N ARG A 122 14.13 4.55 9.61
CA ARG A 122 13.35 5.00 8.46
C ARG A 122 14.14 4.92 7.16
N MET A 123 15.41 5.35 7.16
CA MET A 123 16.27 5.24 5.97
C MET A 123 16.53 3.78 5.61
N SER A 124 16.68 2.91 6.62
CA SER A 124 16.85 1.47 6.40
C SER A 124 15.59 0.85 5.77
N VAL A 125 14.40 1.19 6.29
CA VAL A 125 13.11 0.77 5.72
C VAL A 125 12.93 1.29 4.30
N TYR A 126 13.33 2.54 4.01
CA TYR A 126 13.28 3.10 2.65
C TYR A 126 14.17 2.31 1.68
N VAL A 127 15.41 1.97 2.06
CA VAL A 127 16.28 1.10 1.24
C VAL A 127 15.62 -0.26 0.99
N ILE A 128 15.02 -0.87 2.02
CA ILE A 128 14.27 -2.14 1.87
C ILE A 128 13.12 -1.96 0.87
N LEU A 129 12.31 -0.91 1.02
CA LEU A 129 11.19 -0.60 0.12
C LEU A 129 11.65 -0.56 -1.34
N VAL A 130 12.70 0.22 -1.63
CA VAL A 130 13.16 0.35 -3.02
C VAL A 130 13.84 -0.91 -3.52
N LEU A 131 14.42 -1.77 -2.67
CA LEU A 131 14.98 -3.05 -3.09
C LEU A 131 13.91 -4.09 -3.44
N VAL A 132 12.77 -4.08 -2.76
CA VAL A 132 11.67 -5.05 -3.00
C VAL A 132 10.66 -4.59 -4.05
N SER A 133 10.56 -3.28 -4.28
CA SER A 133 9.59 -2.69 -5.22
C SER A 133 9.88 -3.11 -6.66
N ASN A 134 8.87 -3.67 -7.34
CA ASN A 134 8.95 -4.24 -8.68
C ASN A 134 10.06 -5.31 -8.83
N ASN A 135 10.48 -5.96 -7.74
CA ASN A 135 11.65 -6.83 -7.73
C ASN A 135 11.39 -8.16 -7.00
N LYS A 136 11.13 -9.22 -7.78
CA LYS A 136 10.87 -10.58 -7.26
C LYS A 136 12.04 -11.15 -6.47
N SER A 137 13.28 -10.86 -6.86
CA SER A 137 14.47 -11.28 -6.13
C SER A 137 14.55 -10.58 -4.78
N GLY A 138 14.28 -9.27 -4.73
CA GLY A 138 14.19 -8.51 -3.48
C GLY A 138 13.12 -9.06 -2.54
N GLN A 139 11.93 -9.37 -3.06
CA GLN A 139 10.86 -10.01 -2.29
C GLN A 139 11.22 -11.41 -1.79
N THR A 140 12.12 -12.12 -2.48
CA THR A 140 12.65 -13.42 -2.02
C THR A 140 13.66 -13.21 -0.89
N TYR A 141 14.63 -12.30 -1.07
CA TYR A 141 15.63 -12.00 -0.04
C TYR A 141 15.02 -11.44 1.25
N VAL A 142 14.04 -10.53 1.17
CA VAL A 142 13.39 -9.97 2.38
C VAL A 142 12.71 -11.06 3.21
N ARG A 143 12.23 -12.13 2.57
CA ARG A 143 11.66 -13.30 3.24
C ARG A 143 12.74 -14.21 3.79
N ASP A 144 13.70 -14.61 2.96
CA ASP A 144 14.69 -15.63 3.29
C ASP A 144 15.67 -15.16 4.38
N THR A 145 15.93 -13.85 4.47
CA THR A 145 16.72 -13.23 5.55
C THR A 145 15.92 -13.01 6.85
N GLY A 146 14.61 -13.25 6.84
CA GLY A 146 13.72 -12.96 7.97
C GLY A 146 13.40 -11.47 8.15
N CYS A 147 13.84 -10.59 7.24
CA CYS A 147 13.55 -9.15 7.30
C CYS A 147 12.05 -8.86 7.32
N ILE A 148 11.24 -9.61 6.57
CA ILE A 148 9.77 -9.45 6.55
C ILE A 148 9.16 -9.67 7.94
N GLY A 149 9.72 -10.61 8.73
CA GLY A 149 9.28 -10.86 10.10
C GLY A 149 9.52 -9.66 11.01
N LEU A 150 10.64 -8.96 10.84
CA LEU A 150 10.95 -7.74 11.59
C LEU A 150 10.09 -6.56 11.16
N LEU A 151 9.79 -6.41 9.87
CA LEU A 151 8.84 -5.40 9.39
C LEU A 151 7.45 -5.64 10.01
N LEU A 152 6.99 -6.88 10.08
CA LEU A 152 5.73 -7.23 10.75
C LEU A 152 5.78 -7.00 12.27
N GLN A 153 6.95 -7.15 12.91
CA GLN A 153 7.13 -6.77 14.30
C GLN A 153 7.02 -5.25 14.48
N LEU A 154 7.70 -4.47 13.63
CA LEU A 154 7.62 -3.02 13.64
C LEU A 154 6.19 -2.52 13.39
N PHE A 155 5.43 -3.15 12.49
CA PHE A 155 4.02 -2.84 12.28
C PHE A 155 3.20 -2.96 13.58
N ARG A 156 3.49 -3.97 14.41
CA ARG A 156 2.77 -4.22 15.68
C ARG A 156 3.20 -3.27 16.80
N THR A 157 4.47 -2.87 16.85
CA THR A 157 5.05 -2.24 18.06
C THR A 157 5.46 -0.78 17.90
N THR A 158 5.52 -0.24 16.68
CA THR A 158 6.03 1.13 16.46
C THR A 158 5.05 2.21 16.93
N LEU A 159 3.75 1.92 16.88
CA LEU A 159 2.70 2.80 17.39
C LEU A 159 2.03 2.16 18.60
N SER A 160 1.76 2.94 19.64
CA SER A 160 0.89 2.54 20.74
C SER A 160 -0.40 3.35 20.73
N THR A 161 -1.53 2.72 21.06
CA THR A 161 -2.86 3.34 21.04
C THR A 161 -2.99 4.50 22.05
N SER A 162 -2.13 4.52 23.08
CA SER A 162 -2.06 5.57 24.09
C SER A 162 -1.36 6.86 23.64
N GLU A 163 -0.65 6.85 22.50
CA GLU A 163 0.26 7.92 22.07
C GLU A 163 -0.25 8.75 20.88
N MET A 164 -1.53 8.63 20.47
CA MET A 164 -2.11 9.34 19.32
C MET A 164 -2.31 10.87 19.51
N ASN A 165 -1.34 11.57 20.08
CA ASN A 165 -1.23 13.03 19.97
C ASN A 165 -0.23 13.35 18.84
N LEU A 166 -0.71 13.45 17.60
CA LEU A 166 0.09 13.76 16.41
C LEU A 166 0.79 15.14 16.43
N SER A 167 0.52 15.95 17.47
CA SER A 167 1.18 17.24 17.71
C SER A 167 2.55 17.13 18.38
N ASP A 168 2.90 15.97 18.93
CA ASP A 168 4.23 15.71 19.48
C ASP A 168 5.19 15.29 18.34
N GLU A 169 6.35 15.96 18.27
CA GLU A 169 7.37 15.72 17.25
C GLU A 169 7.90 14.27 17.29
N ASN A 170 8.00 13.67 18.47
CA ASN A 170 8.42 12.27 18.63
C ASN A 170 7.36 11.30 18.11
N THR A 171 6.09 11.54 18.44
CA THR A 171 4.95 10.75 17.93
C THR A 171 4.88 10.81 16.41
N ASN A 172 5.13 11.99 15.82
CA ASN A 172 5.18 12.17 14.37
C ASN A 172 6.30 11.33 13.73
N GLN A 173 7.50 11.28 14.33
CA GLN A 173 8.59 10.45 13.79
C GLN A 173 8.27 8.94 13.81
N CYS A 174 7.68 8.44 14.91
CA CYS A 174 7.24 7.04 14.99
C CYS A 174 6.15 6.72 13.96
N TYR A 175 5.20 7.64 13.75
CA TYR A 175 4.21 7.51 12.69
C TYR A 175 4.84 7.42 11.30
N GLN A 176 5.81 8.28 10.97
CA GLN A 176 6.49 8.23 9.67
C GLN A 176 7.23 6.90 9.46
N LEU A 177 7.86 6.37 10.51
CA LEU A 177 8.48 5.04 10.46
C LEU A 177 7.43 3.95 10.22
N TRP A 178 6.34 3.95 10.98
CA TRP A 178 5.27 2.95 10.83
C TRP A 178 4.61 3.00 9.45
N SER A 179 4.35 4.19 8.92
CA SER A 179 3.83 4.38 7.56
C SER A 179 4.79 3.85 6.50
N SER A 180 6.10 4.08 6.67
CA SER A 180 7.13 3.51 5.79
C SER A 180 7.14 1.99 5.84
N VAL A 181 6.95 1.40 7.02
CA VAL A 181 6.84 -0.07 7.20
C VAL A 181 5.61 -0.61 6.46
N CYS A 182 4.45 0.05 6.57
CA CYS A 182 3.24 -0.34 5.83
C CYS A 182 3.50 -0.36 4.31
N SER A 183 4.06 0.72 3.75
CA SER A 183 4.39 0.79 2.31
C SER A 183 5.40 -0.27 1.89
N THR A 184 6.38 -0.57 2.74
CA THR A 184 7.39 -1.62 2.49
C THR A 184 6.74 -3.00 2.48
N LEU A 185 5.85 -3.28 3.43
CA LEU A 185 5.10 -4.53 3.47
C LEU A 185 4.19 -4.68 2.25
N CYS A 186 3.55 -3.60 1.78
CA CYS A 186 2.79 -3.60 0.52
C CYS A 186 3.67 -4.05 -0.66
N ALA A 187 4.87 -3.46 -0.80
CA ALA A 187 5.80 -3.82 -1.85
C ALA A 187 6.34 -5.26 -1.72
N CYS A 188 6.42 -5.81 -0.50
CA CYS A 188 6.81 -7.20 -0.25
C CYS A 188 5.76 -8.20 -0.78
N VAL A 189 4.47 -7.87 -0.75
CA VAL A 189 3.37 -8.81 -1.04
C VAL A 189 2.78 -8.66 -2.44
N ASN A 190 2.78 -7.46 -2.99
CA ASN A 190 2.04 -7.18 -4.22
C ASN A 190 2.67 -6.03 -5.01
N ASN A 191 3.92 -6.23 -5.42
CA ASN A 191 4.62 -5.48 -6.44
C ASN A 191 5.96 -6.16 -6.86
N PRO A 192 5.97 -7.30 -7.58
CA PRO A 192 4.83 -8.07 -8.13
C PRO A 192 4.08 -8.90 -7.08
N GLN A 193 2.94 -9.51 -7.43
CA GLN A 193 2.19 -10.39 -6.53
C GLN A 193 3.06 -11.57 -6.04
N ASN A 194 3.06 -11.80 -4.73
CA ASN A 194 3.87 -12.82 -4.08
C ASN A 194 3.06 -13.53 -2.98
N GLU A 195 2.50 -14.70 -3.31
CA GLU A 195 1.61 -15.46 -2.42
C GLU A 195 2.29 -15.90 -1.12
N ASP A 196 3.57 -16.29 -1.15
CA ASP A 196 4.31 -16.68 0.05
C ASP A 196 4.37 -15.50 1.04
N ASN A 197 4.69 -14.31 0.53
CA ASN A 197 4.78 -13.12 1.35
C ASN A 197 3.39 -12.68 1.83
N GLN A 198 2.34 -12.80 1.00
CA GLN A 198 0.95 -12.56 1.43
C GLN A 198 0.57 -13.47 2.61
N ASN A 199 0.90 -14.76 2.55
CA ASN A 199 0.62 -15.74 3.60
C ASN A 199 1.36 -15.43 4.91
N ILE A 200 2.57 -14.86 4.84
CA ILE A 200 3.33 -14.42 6.03
C ILE A 200 2.72 -13.12 6.60
N CYS A 201 2.43 -12.16 5.72
CA CYS A 201 1.92 -10.84 6.08
C CYS A 201 0.52 -10.86 6.68
N CYS A 202 -0.33 -11.83 6.33
CA CYS A 202 -1.67 -11.94 6.91
C CYS A 202 -1.65 -12.11 8.44
N SER A 203 -0.52 -12.54 9.03
CA SER A 203 -0.34 -12.70 10.49
C SER A 203 -0.53 -11.42 11.33
N VAL A 204 -0.55 -10.22 10.72
CA VAL A 204 -0.84 -8.96 11.45
C VAL A 204 -2.28 -8.48 11.30
N PHE A 205 -3.16 -9.21 10.60
CA PHE A 205 -4.55 -8.80 10.43
C PHE A 205 -5.34 -8.53 11.72
N PRO A 206 -5.14 -9.29 12.83
CA PRO A 206 -5.76 -8.94 14.11
C PRO A 206 -5.37 -7.53 14.60
N TYR A 207 -4.10 -7.13 14.45
CA TYR A 207 -3.62 -5.80 14.83
C TYR A 207 -4.16 -4.71 13.89
N ALA A 208 -4.22 -4.98 12.58
CA ALA A 208 -4.84 -4.08 11.61
C ALA A 208 -6.31 -3.81 11.95
N LYS A 209 -7.05 -4.86 12.33
CA LYS A 209 -8.43 -4.75 12.78
C LYS A 209 -8.56 -3.89 14.05
N GLU A 210 -7.73 -4.13 15.07
CA GLU A 210 -7.75 -3.34 16.32
C GLU A 210 -7.55 -1.84 16.06
N TRP A 211 -6.63 -1.48 15.15
CA TRP A 211 -6.42 -0.09 14.75
C TRP A 211 -7.63 0.51 14.02
N LEU A 212 -8.22 -0.22 13.07
CA LEU A 212 -9.44 0.21 12.36
C LEU A 212 -10.64 0.36 13.31
N GLU A 213 -10.68 -0.40 14.40
CA GLU A 213 -11.71 -0.28 15.43
C GLU A 213 -11.52 0.95 16.31
N SER A 214 -10.27 1.29 16.61
CA SER A 214 -9.89 2.34 17.55
C SER A 214 -9.78 3.73 16.92
N CYS A 215 -9.57 3.82 15.59
CA CYS A 215 -9.24 5.06 14.91
C CYS A 215 -9.87 5.16 13.51
N ILE A 216 -10.30 6.37 13.13
CA ILE A 216 -10.81 6.67 11.78
C ILE A 216 -9.96 7.74 11.06
N GLU A 217 -8.80 8.10 11.61
CA GLU A 217 -7.91 9.10 11.02
C GLU A 217 -7.36 8.59 9.67
N PRO A 218 -7.43 9.40 8.59
CA PRO A 218 -6.94 9.02 7.27
C PRO A 218 -5.49 8.51 7.27
N GLU A 219 -4.64 9.07 8.12
CA GLU A 219 -3.24 8.76 8.34
C GLU A 219 -3.03 7.29 8.76
N ILE A 220 -4.00 6.71 9.47
CA ILE A 220 -3.93 5.34 9.99
C ILE A 220 -4.73 4.39 9.12
N VAL A 221 -5.93 4.80 8.72
CA VAL A 221 -6.82 3.96 7.93
C VAL A 221 -6.25 3.70 6.53
N ARG A 222 -5.68 4.70 5.84
CA ARG A 222 -5.18 4.52 4.47
C ARG A 222 -4.02 3.50 4.38
N PRO A 223 -2.96 3.58 5.21
CA PRO A 223 -1.90 2.57 5.17
C PRO A 223 -2.39 1.16 5.48
N ILE A 224 -3.32 1.01 6.44
CA ILE A 224 -3.90 -0.29 6.77
C ILE A 224 -4.72 -0.84 5.61
N CYS A 225 -5.60 -0.03 5.02
CA CYS A 225 -6.41 -0.41 3.88
C CYS A 225 -5.54 -0.82 2.68
N SER A 226 -4.49 -0.04 2.37
CA SER A 226 -3.53 -0.37 1.31
C SER A 226 -2.86 -1.72 1.59
N PHE A 227 -2.33 -1.92 2.81
CA PHE A 227 -1.68 -3.15 3.19
C PHE A 227 -2.61 -4.36 3.15
N VAL A 228 -3.80 -4.26 3.74
CA VAL A 228 -4.81 -5.33 3.72
C VAL A 228 -5.20 -5.65 2.28
N GLY A 229 -5.60 -4.66 1.49
CA GLY A 229 -6.05 -4.83 0.11
C GLY A 229 -5.01 -5.53 -0.76
N LEU A 230 -3.74 -5.12 -0.67
CA LEU A 230 -2.65 -5.73 -1.41
C LEU A 230 -2.28 -7.13 -0.90
N THR A 231 -2.41 -7.38 0.40
CA THR A 231 -2.12 -8.69 1.00
C THR A 231 -3.19 -9.74 0.64
N VAL A 232 -4.47 -9.34 0.55
CA VAL A 232 -5.58 -10.26 0.19
C VAL A 232 -5.76 -10.45 -1.32
N ALA A 233 -5.24 -9.53 -2.14
CA ALA A 233 -5.46 -9.51 -3.58
C ALA A 233 -5.11 -10.85 -4.25
N ASN A 234 -6.07 -11.38 -5.03
CA ASN A 234 -5.95 -12.64 -5.76
C ASN A 234 -5.51 -13.83 -4.88
N ASN A 235 -5.78 -13.81 -3.57
CA ASN A 235 -5.40 -14.87 -2.63
C ASN A 235 -6.58 -15.26 -1.74
N SER A 236 -7.32 -16.29 -2.16
CA SER A 236 -8.53 -16.74 -1.48
C SER A 236 -8.28 -17.27 -0.07
N TYR A 237 -7.11 -17.86 0.20
CA TYR A 237 -6.72 -18.31 1.53
C TYR A 237 -6.61 -17.12 2.49
N VAL A 238 -5.89 -16.07 2.08
CA VAL A 238 -5.68 -14.86 2.88
C VAL A 238 -6.98 -14.06 3.04
N GLN A 239 -7.83 -13.99 2.02
CA GLN A 239 -9.19 -13.43 2.12
C GLN A 239 -10.02 -14.17 3.18
N LYS A 240 -10.08 -15.51 3.13
CA LYS A 240 -10.76 -16.35 4.14
C LYS A 240 -10.26 -16.07 5.54
N TYR A 241 -8.94 -15.96 5.69
CA TYR A 241 -8.34 -15.67 6.98
C TYR A 241 -8.73 -14.29 7.51
N PHE A 242 -8.69 -13.24 6.67
CA PHE A 242 -9.13 -11.90 7.05
C PHE A 242 -10.60 -11.87 7.50
N VAL A 243 -11.49 -12.58 6.79
CA VAL A 243 -12.89 -12.75 7.20
C VAL A 243 -12.99 -13.46 8.54
N SER A 244 -12.24 -14.55 8.75
CA SER A 244 -12.30 -15.36 9.98
C SER A 244 -11.91 -14.59 11.25
N VAL A 245 -11.05 -13.56 11.15
CA VAL A 245 -10.66 -12.71 12.29
C VAL A 245 -11.63 -11.54 12.51
N GLY A 246 -12.69 -11.43 11.71
CA GLY A 246 -13.67 -10.34 11.75
C GLY A 246 -13.17 -9.07 11.05
N GLY A 247 -12.26 -9.20 10.07
CA GLY A 247 -11.72 -8.09 9.30
C GLY A 247 -12.77 -7.41 8.41
N LEU A 248 -13.64 -8.19 7.78
CA LEU A 248 -14.69 -7.66 6.91
C LEU A 248 -15.75 -6.89 7.71
N ASP A 249 -16.09 -7.37 8.90
CA ASP A 249 -16.95 -6.67 9.86
C ASP A 249 -16.43 -5.28 10.19
N ILE A 250 -15.13 -5.15 10.47
CA ILE A 250 -14.60 -3.86 10.88
C ILE A 250 -14.55 -2.87 9.71
N LEU A 251 -14.21 -3.32 8.50
CA LEU A 251 -14.22 -2.47 7.31
C LEU A 251 -15.64 -1.95 7.02
N ALA A 252 -16.66 -2.81 7.15
CA ALA A 252 -18.06 -2.38 6.98
C ALA A 252 -18.49 -1.34 8.03
N LYS A 253 -18.10 -1.52 9.29
CA LYS A 253 -18.37 -0.54 10.35
C LYS A 253 -17.65 0.79 10.10
N VAL A 254 -16.39 0.76 9.65
CA VAL A 254 -15.64 1.97 9.29
C VAL A 254 -16.31 2.69 8.12
N LEU A 255 -16.76 1.95 7.10
CA LEU A 255 -17.52 2.52 5.98
C LEU A 255 -18.77 3.25 6.47
N ILE A 256 -19.60 2.61 7.31
CA ILE A 256 -20.81 3.23 7.89
C ILE A 256 -20.47 4.52 8.66
N LYS A 257 -19.40 4.50 9.48
CA LYS A 257 -18.97 5.69 10.22
C LYS A 257 -18.59 6.83 9.28
N LEU A 258 -17.91 6.52 8.17
CA LEU A 258 -17.50 7.50 7.17
C LEU A 258 -18.65 7.99 6.29
N THR A 259 -19.69 7.18 6.06
CA THR A 259 -20.88 7.51 5.24
C THR A 259 -22.03 8.16 6.02
N HIS A 260 -21.91 8.28 7.35
CA HIS A 260 -22.89 8.95 8.19
C HIS A 260 -22.94 10.48 7.90
N ASP A 261 -24.14 11.07 7.88
CA ASP A 261 -24.40 12.44 7.37
C ASP A 261 -23.62 13.54 8.12
N SER A 262 -23.30 13.32 9.39
CA SER A 262 -22.50 14.23 10.21
C SER A 262 -21.01 14.26 9.84
N CYS A 263 -20.53 13.37 8.96
CA CYS A 263 -19.13 13.18 8.62
C CYS A 263 -18.82 13.44 7.13
N MET A 264 -19.78 13.92 6.32
CA MET A 264 -19.62 14.14 4.87
C MET A 264 -18.69 15.33 4.53
N SER A 265 -17.44 15.26 4.95
CA SER A 265 -16.34 16.06 4.44
C SER A 265 -15.74 15.40 3.20
N GLN A 266 -15.12 16.17 2.32
CA GLN A 266 -14.39 15.63 1.17
C GLN A 266 -13.32 14.61 1.61
N SER A 267 -12.65 14.83 2.75
CA SER A 267 -11.65 13.90 3.30
C SER A 267 -12.26 12.55 3.67
N SER A 268 -13.41 12.56 4.36
CA SER A 268 -14.14 11.36 4.77
C SER A 268 -14.67 10.58 3.58
N THR A 269 -15.18 11.28 2.55
CA THR A 269 -15.63 10.66 1.29
C THR A 269 -14.48 9.94 0.60
N LYS A 270 -13.32 10.59 0.43
CA LYS A 270 -12.13 9.95 -0.16
C LYS A 270 -11.66 8.75 0.66
N LEU A 271 -11.73 8.83 1.99
CA LEU A 271 -11.38 7.71 2.86
C LEU A 271 -12.39 6.55 2.74
N ALA A 272 -13.68 6.84 2.61
CA ALA A 272 -14.72 5.83 2.39
C ALA A 272 -14.49 5.06 1.09
N VAL A 273 -14.05 5.74 0.03
CA VAL A 273 -13.65 5.08 -1.24
C VAL A 273 -12.48 4.12 -1.03
N VAL A 274 -11.48 4.50 -0.22
CA VAL A 274 -10.34 3.61 0.11
C VAL A 274 -10.81 2.37 0.87
N VAL A 275 -11.71 2.52 1.84
CA VAL A 275 -12.30 1.39 2.57
C VAL A 275 -13.12 0.50 1.62
N THR A 276 -13.90 1.09 0.71
CA THR A 276 -14.66 0.37 -0.33
C THR A 276 -13.75 -0.47 -1.22
N LYS A 277 -12.65 0.08 -1.74
CA LYS A 277 -11.67 -0.68 -2.53
C LYS A 277 -11.04 -1.84 -1.74
N THR A 278 -10.87 -1.66 -0.44
CA THR A 278 -10.34 -2.72 0.44
C THR A 278 -11.37 -3.82 0.67
N LEU A 279 -12.64 -3.45 0.88
CA LEU A 279 -13.76 -4.38 0.97
C LEU A 279 -13.87 -5.23 -0.30
N ASP A 280 -13.80 -4.59 -1.46
CA ASP A 280 -13.81 -5.23 -2.77
C ASP A 280 -12.70 -6.28 -2.89
N ALA A 281 -11.46 -5.88 -2.61
CA ALA A 281 -10.31 -6.79 -2.63
C ALA A 281 -10.47 -7.99 -1.68
N CYS A 282 -11.23 -7.86 -0.59
CA CYS A 282 -11.50 -8.95 0.34
C CYS A 282 -12.53 -9.97 -0.17
N ILE A 283 -13.43 -9.57 -1.08
CA ILE A 283 -14.54 -10.40 -1.56
C ILE A 283 -14.42 -10.82 -3.03
N ALA A 284 -13.52 -10.20 -3.80
CA ALA A 284 -13.46 -10.34 -5.26
C ALA A 284 -13.29 -11.77 -5.79
N ASN A 285 -12.70 -12.71 -5.03
CA ASN A 285 -12.51 -14.09 -5.50
C ASN A 285 -13.54 -15.09 -4.94
N ASP A 286 -14.34 -14.68 -3.96
CA ASP A 286 -15.28 -15.56 -3.26
C ASP A 286 -16.45 -14.71 -2.80
N SER A 287 -17.39 -14.49 -3.72
CA SER A 287 -18.56 -13.66 -3.51
C SER A 287 -19.39 -14.12 -2.31
N ALA A 288 -19.36 -15.41 -1.96
CA ALA A 288 -20.03 -15.98 -0.78
C ALA A 288 -19.59 -15.32 0.54
N MET A 289 -18.37 -14.77 0.60
CA MET A 289 -17.90 -13.97 1.75
C MET A 289 -18.70 -12.68 1.93
N GLY A 290 -19.19 -12.11 0.83
CA GLY A 290 -20.03 -10.90 0.80
C GLY A 290 -21.33 -11.04 1.59
N VAL A 291 -21.77 -12.27 1.89
CA VAL A 291 -22.93 -12.51 2.78
C VAL A 291 -22.74 -11.85 4.14
N VAL A 292 -21.51 -11.79 4.66
CA VAL A 292 -21.19 -11.13 5.94
C VAL A 292 -21.50 -9.63 5.89
N LEU A 293 -21.46 -8.99 4.72
CA LEU A 293 -21.75 -7.56 4.54
C LEU A 293 -23.24 -7.23 4.57
N THR A 294 -24.11 -8.22 4.34
CA THR A 294 -25.58 -8.00 4.33
C THR A 294 -26.08 -7.48 5.67
N LYS A 295 -25.49 -7.93 6.79
CA LYS A 295 -25.86 -7.51 8.16
C LYS A 295 -25.55 -6.04 8.45
N TYR A 296 -24.73 -5.40 7.62
CA TYR A 296 -24.34 -4.00 7.74
C TYR A 296 -25.02 -3.11 6.70
N HIS A 297 -25.93 -3.67 5.89
CA HIS A 297 -26.56 -2.95 4.79
C HIS A 297 -25.54 -2.26 3.86
N THR A 298 -24.36 -2.87 3.67
CA THR A 298 -23.21 -2.26 2.97
C THR A 298 -23.57 -1.76 1.57
N VAL A 299 -24.39 -2.50 0.81
CA VAL A 299 -24.86 -2.05 -0.52
C VAL A 299 -25.60 -0.71 -0.44
N SER A 300 -26.41 -0.48 0.60
CA SER A 300 -27.11 0.78 0.81
C SER A 300 -26.14 1.93 1.06
N GLU A 301 -25.11 1.70 1.89
CA GLU A 301 -24.07 2.69 2.17
C GLU A 301 -23.23 3.01 0.93
N LEU A 302 -22.92 2.00 0.10
CA LEU A 302 -22.20 2.19 -1.15
C LEU A 302 -23.02 3.01 -2.16
N LEU A 303 -24.34 2.78 -2.26
CA LEU A 303 -25.23 3.60 -3.11
C LEU A 303 -25.34 5.04 -2.64
N LYS A 304 -25.35 5.26 -1.32
CA LYS A 304 -25.30 6.59 -0.72
C LYS A 304 -23.98 7.28 -1.07
N LEU A 305 -22.85 6.59 -0.90
CA LEU A 305 -21.53 7.09 -1.26
C LEU A 305 -21.44 7.43 -2.75
N LEU A 306 -21.95 6.56 -3.63
CA LEU A 306 -21.97 6.73 -5.09
C LEU A 306 -22.75 7.98 -5.53
N SER A 307 -23.72 8.43 -4.73
CA SER A 307 -24.52 9.62 -5.00
C SER A 307 -23.80 10.94 -4.66
N ASN A 308 -22.53 10.88 -4.24
CA ASN A 308 -21.74 12.06 -3.97
C ASN A 308 -21.10 12.62 -5.25
N ASP A 309 -21.47 13.85 -5.62
CA ASP A 309 -21.03 14.50 -6.86
C ASP A 309 -19.53 14.86 -6.88
N THR A 310 -18.84 14.82 -5.73
CA THR A 310 -17.40 15.12 -5.64
C THR A 310 -16.50 13.95 -6.05
N LEU A 311 -17.08 12.78 -6.31
CA LEU A 311 -16.35 11.58 -6.73
C LEU A 311 -15.94 11.66 -8.20
N ASP A 312 -14.69 11.32 -8.48
CA ASP A 312 -14.24 11.15 -9.86
C ASP A 312 -14.73 9.82 -10.46
N THR A 313 -14.59 9.69 -11.78
CA THR A 313 -15.06 8.50 -12.53
C THR A 313 -14.41 7.21 -12.02
N GLY A 314 -13.11 7.23 -11.69
CA GLY A 314 -12.40 6.06 -11.20
C GLY A 314 -12.90 5.62 -9.82
N GLU A 315 -13.25 6.56 -8.96
CA GLU A 315 -13.86 6.30 -7.66
C GLU A 315 -15.26 5.72 -7.79
N LYS A 316 -16.11 6.30 -8.66
CA LYS A 316 -17.44 5.78 -8.95
C LYS A 316 -17.38 4.35 -9.47
N ILE A 317 -16.48 4.05 -10.40
CA ILE A 317 -16.25 2.69 -10.92
C ILE A 317 -15.90 1.73 -9.79
N SER A 318 -14.99 2.10 -8.89
CA SER A 318 -14.60 1.23 -7.78
C SER A 318 -15.77 0.89 -6.84
N ILE A 319 -16.67 1.85 -6.59
CA ILE A 319 -17.87 1.62 -5.80
C ILE A 319 -18.84 0.68 -6.54
N ILE A 320 -19.05 0.90 -7.83
CA ILE A 320 -19.93 0.07 -8.67
C ILE A 320 -19.43 -1.38 -8.71
N LEU A 321 -18.12 -1.59 -8.89
CA LEU A 321 -17.51 -2.92 -8.84
C LEU A 321 -17.77 -3.61 -7.51
N THR A 322 -17.57 -2.89 -6.40
CA THR A 322 -17.83 -3.43 -5.05
C THR A 322 -19.30 -3.82 -4.86
N ILE A 323 -20.24 -3.00 -5.36
CA ILE A 323 -21.68 -3.33 -5.36
C ILE A 323 -21.93 -4.60 -6.17
N GLY A 324 -21.29 -4.75 -7.33
CA GLY A 324 -21.33 -5.95 -8.16
C GLY A 324 -20.95 -7.20 -7.38
N HIS A 325 -19.75 -7.24 -6.79
CA HIS A 325 -19.29 -8.39 -6.01
C HIS A 325 -20.15 -8.65 -4.75
N CYS A 326 -20.69 -7.60 -4.11
CA CYS A 326 -21.62 -7.77 -2.99
C CYS A 326 -22.96 -8.40 -3.39
N THR A 327 -23.38 -8.24 -4.65
CA THR A 327 -24.70 -8.68 -5.14
C THR A 327 -24.65 -9.94 -6.01
N GLU A 328 -23.47 -10.39 -6.40
CA GLU A 328 -23.25 -11.61 -7.19
C GLU A 328 -23.89 -12.85 -6.55
N VAL A 329 -23.70 -13.05 -5.23
CA VAL A 329 -24.35 -14.16 -4.49
C VAL A 329 -25.87 -14.07 -4.55
N CYS A 330 -26.44 -12.87 -4.50
CA CYS A 330 -27.88 -12.69 -4.62
C CYS A 330 -28.37 -13.08 -6.02
N ALA A 331 -27.63 -12.75 -7.07
CA ALA A 331 -27.96 -13.13 -8.44
C ALA A 331 -27.87 -14.66 -8.63
N GLU A 332 -26.82 -15.29 -8.11
CA GLU A 332 -26.64 -16.75 -8.17
C GLU A 332 -27.71 -17.50 -7.37
N GLN A 333 -28.01 -17.06 -6.15
CA GLN A 333 -29.07 -17.66 -5.33
C GLN A 333 -30.46 -17.44 -5.93
N LEU A 334 -30.70 -16.30 -6.59
CA LEU A 334 -31.94 -16.02 -7.31
C LEU A 334 -32.07 -16.92 -8.55
N PHE A 335 -31.00 -17.09 -9.31
CA PHE A 335 -30.95 -17.99 -10.45
C PHE A 335 -31.24 -19.45 -10.03
N LEU A 336 -30.56 -19.95 -8.98
CA LEU A 336 -30.79 -21.28 -8.45
C LEU A 336 -32.24 -21.45 -7.92
N LYS A 337 -32.79 -20.46 -7.20
CA LYS A 337 -34.18 -20.51 -6.72
C LYS A 337 -35.22 -20.41 -7.83
N ILE A 338 -34.98 -19.65 -8.89
CA ILE A 338 -35.86 -19.64 -10.08
C ILE A 338 -35.84 -21.02 -10.75
N THR A 339 -34.67 -21.64 -10.83
CA THR A 339 -34.50 -22.97 -11.41
C THR A 339 -35.17 -24.05 -10.54
N ASP A 340 -35.04 -23.98 -9.21
CA ASP A 340 -35.69 -24.90 -8.26
C ASP A 340 -37.20 -24.68 -8.15
N ASN A 341 -37.68 -23.42 -8.13
CA ASN A 341 -39.11 -23.10 -8.10
C ASN A 341 -39.82 -23.43 -9.41
N SER A 342 -39.09 -23.51 -10.54
CA SER A 342 -39.66 -24.03 -11.79
C SER A 342 -40.00 -25.52 -11.71
N LEU A 343 -39.51 -26.22 -10.68
CA LEU A 343 -39.71 -27.66 -10.46
C LEU A 343 -40.70 -27.99 -9.33
N ASN A 344 -41.09 -27.02 -8.49
CA ASN A 344 -42.04 -27.25 -7.39
C ASN A 344 -42.91 -26.00 -7.16
N VAL A 345 -44.21 -26.12 -7.42
CA VAL A 345 -45.20 -25.08 -7.08
C VAL A 345 -46.28 -25.69 -6.21
N ASN A 346 -46.53 -25.13 -5.03
CA ASN A 346 -47.78 -25.31 -4.27
C ASN A 346 -48.15 -24.07 -3.44
N ASN A 347 -49.45 -23.85 -3.34
CA ASN A 347 -50.17 -22.58 -3.15
C ASN A 347 -50.06 -21.85 -1.79
N ALA A 348 -49.07 -22.15 -0.95
CA ALA A 348 -48.79 -21.38 0.28
C ALA A 348 -47.75 -20.26 0.05
N GLU A 349 -47.00 -20.33 -1.04
CA GLU A 349 -45.90 -19.40 -1.38
C GLU A 349 -46.37 -18.10 -2.05
N GLU A 350 -47.66 -17.97 -2.40
CA GLU A 350 -48.15 -16.82 -3.18
C GLU A 350 -48.16 -15.50 -2.39
N LEU A 351 -48.32 -15.58 -1.06
CA LEU A 351 -48.25 -14.41 -0.17
C LEU A 351 -46.80 -14.03 0.19
N GLU A 352 -45.91 -15.02 0.31
CA GLU A 352 -44.46 -14.77 0.45
C GLU A 352 -43.86 -14.27 -0.87
N ALA A 353 -44.33 -14.76 -2.02
CA ALA A 353 -43.96 -14.29 -3.34
C ALA A 353 -44.34 -12.82 -3.51
N GLN A 354 -45.50 -12.35 -3.05
CA GLN A 354 -45.88 -10.94 -3.12
C GLN A 354 -45.05 -9.99 -2.24
N VAL A 355 -44.60 -10.45 -1.06
CA VAL A 355 -43.68 -9.67 -0.20
C VAL A 355 -42.27 -9.65 -0.81
N ARG A 356 -41.86 -10.78 -1.39
CA ARG A 356 -40.57 -10.94 -2.07
C ARG A 356 -40.54 -10.16 -3.39
N GLU A 357 -41.63 -10.12 -4.15
CA GLU A 357 -41.83 -9.33 -5.38
C GLU A 357 -41.78 -7.82 -5.09
N ARG A 358 -42.30 -7.38 -3.93
CA ARG A 358 -42.12 -5.99 -3.46
C ARG A 358 -40.67 -5.66 -3.13
N SER A 359 -39.96 -6.54 -2.42
CA SER A 359 -38.53 -6.33 -2.15
C SER A 359 -37.68 -6.40 -3.43
N LEU A 360 -38.05 -7.27 -4.38
CA LEU A 360 -37.40 -7.44 -5.67
C LEU A 360 -37.67 -6.24 -6.59
N GLN A 361 -38.86 -5.64 -6.54
CA GLN A 361 -39.17 -4.37 -7.21
C GLN A 361 -38.30 -3.24 -6.68
N ASP A 362 -38.04 -3.18 -5.37
CA ASP A 362 -37.13 -2.17 -4.81
C ASP A 362 -35.68 -2.38 -5.27
N TYR A 363 -35.22 -3.63 -5.38
CA TYR A 363 -33.89 -3.95 -5.94
C TYR A 363 -33.81 -3.70 -7.45
N TRP A 364 -34.85 -4.06 -8.22
CA TRP A 364 -34.92 -3.82 -9.66
C TRP A 364 -34.96 -2.33 -9.99
N LYS A 365 -35.74 -1.56 -9.23
CA LYS A 365 -35.80 -0.11 -9.37
C LYS A 365 -34.44 0.54 -9.08
N LYS A 366 -33.72 0.02 -8.08
CA LYS A 366 -32.34 0.44 -7.81
C LYS A 366 -31.36 0.03 -8.91
N ALA A 367 -31.49 -1.17 -9.48
CA ALA A 367 -30.67 -1.61 -10.61
C ALA A 367 -30.93 -0.76 -11.87
N GLU A 368 -32.18 -0.40 -12.14
CA GLU A 368 -32.55 0.54 -13.21
C GLU A 368 -32.01 1.95 -12.96
N GLU A 369 -32.02 2.44 -11.71
CA GLU A 369 -31.35 3.69 -11.35
C GLU A 369 -29.83 3.65 -11.57
N ILE A 370 -29.18 2.53 -11.23
CA ILE A 370 -27.75 2.32 -11.49
C ILE A 370 -27.48 2.31 -13.00
N LEU A 371 -28.26 1.55 -13.77
CA LEU A 371 -28.14 1.48 -15.22
C LEU A 371 -28.36 2.86 -15.87
N HIS A 372 -29.36 3.61 -15.40
CA HIS A 372 -29.64 4.95 -15.89
C HIS A 372 -28.48 5.91 -15.58
N ARG A 373 -27.88 5.82 -14.38
CA ARG A 373 -26.71 6.61 -14.00
C ARG A 373 -25.45 6.23 -14.80
N ILE A 374 -25.23 4.96 -15.08
CA ILE A 374 -24.13 4.50 -15.97
C ILE A 374 -24.30 5.12 -17.36
N ASN A 375 -25.51 5.04 -17.93
CA ASN A 375 -25.81 5.62 -19.24
C ASN A 375 -25.68 7.16 -19.29
N LEU A 376 -25.87 7.86 -18.16
CA LEU A 376 -25.63 9.29 -18.04
C LEU A 376 -24.13 9.60 -18.06
N ILE A 377 -23.34 8.82 -17.33
CA ILE A 377 -21.88 8.94 -17.28
C ILE A 377 -21.25 8.64 -18.65
N GLU A 378 -21.77 7.64 -19.39
CA GLU A 378 -21.30 7.34 -20.75
C GLU A 378 -21.56 8.49 -21.74
N LYS A 379 -22.69 9.20 -21.60
CA LYS A 379 -23.03 10.33 -22.47
C LYS A 379 -22.23 11.60 -22.21
N GLU A 380 -21.77 11.81 -20.97
CA GLU A 380 -20.86 12.92 -20.62
C GLU A 380 -19.43 12.71 -21.15
N HIS A 381 -19.12 11.52 -21.66
CA HIS A 381 -17.80 11.16 -22.20
C HIS A 381 -17.70 11.27 -23.73
N ASP A 382 -18.83 11.44 -24.43
CA ASP A 382 -18.96 11.57 -25.89
C ASP A 382 -19.10 13.04 -26.37
N GLU A 383 -18.99 14.03 -25.47
CA GLU A 383 -18.79 15.47 -25.76
C GLU A 383 -17.36 15.91 -25.37
#